data_AF-A0A382Z5W3-F1
#
_entry.id   AF-A0A382Z5W3-F1
#
_cell.length_a   1.000
_cell.length_b   1.000
_cell.length_c   1.000
_cell.angle_alpha   90.00
_cell.angle_beta   90.00
_cell.angle_gamma   90.00
#
_symmetry.space_group_name_H-M   'P 1'
#
loop_
_entity.id
_entity.type
_entity.pdbx_description
1 polymer ?
#
loop_
_entity_poly.entity_id
_entity_poly.type
_entity_poly.pdbx_seq_one_letter_code
_entity_poly.pdbx_strand_id
1 'polypeptide(L)'
;MNFLTWGPDPWGQEILIRISWDLLYLASFLGVLFVVAHAVWFTFFAKEEVAPVDDATLAHLPKKVARHSFASRAFHWIMAATMLVLLFTGFLPVIGVQFP
;
A
#
# COMPACT_ATOMS: atom_id res chain seq x y z
N MET A 1 24.65 12.62 10.77
CA MET A 1 23.22 12.93 10.91
C MET A 1 22.55 11.71 11.51
N ASN A 2 22.02 11.79 12.73
CA ASN A 2 21.32 10.65 13.33
C ASN A 2 19.88 10.66 12.84
N PHE A 3 19.56 9.79 11.88
CA PHE A 3 18.20 9.67 11.31
C PHE A 3 17.20 9.05 12.28
N LEU A 4 17.69 8.28 13.25
CA LEU A 4 16.92 7.62 14.29
C LEU A 4 17.52 8.04 15.63
N THR A 5 16.71 8.59 16.53
CA THR A 5 17.13 8.98 17.88
C THR A 5 16.26 8.21 18.85
N TRP A 6 16.88 7.57 19.84
CA TRP A 6 16.18 6.85 20.91
C TRP A 6 16.10 7.75 22.15
N GLY A 7 15.01 7.63 22.90
CA GLY A 7 14.88 8.28 24.19
C GLY A 7 13.67 7.79 24.98
N PRO A 8 13.64 8.07 26.29
CA PRO A 8 12.62 7.57 27.19
C PRO A 8 11.28 8.29 27.00
N ASP A 9 10.19 7.53 27.03
CA ASP A 9 8.84 8.05 27.19
C ASP A 9 8.56 8.44 28.67
N PRO A 10 7.41 9.06 29.00
CA PRO A 10 7.04 9.40 30.38
C PRO A 10 6.96 8.22 31.36
N TRP A 11 7.00 6.99 30.87
CA TRP A 11 6.96 5.74 31.62
C TRP A 11 8.31 5.01 31.64
N GLY A 12 9.38 5.64 31.13
CA GLY A 12 10.74 5.10 31.12
C GLY A 12 11.00 4.03 30.07
N GLN A 13 10.14 3.88 29.07
CA GLN A 13 10.38 2.97 27.93
C GLN A 13 11.20 3.67 26.86
N GLU A 14 12.24 3.00 26.35
CA GLU A 14 13.04 3.51 25.23
C GLU A 14 12.25 3.42 23.92
N ILE A 15 11.90 4.57 23.36
CA ILE A 15 11.16 4.68 22.10
C ILE A 15 11.93 5.53 21.09
N LEU A 16 11.55 5.41 19.82
CA LEU A 16 12.05 6.28 18.77
C LEU A 16 11.49 7.68 18.95
N ILE A 17 12.33 8.62 19.35
CA ILE A 17 11.99 10.02 19.53
C ILE A 17 12.25 10.79 18.22
N ARG A 18 11.51 11.88 18.01
CA ARG A 18 11.44 12.70 16.77
C ARG A 18 10.53 12.17 15.65
N ILE A 19 9.94 10.99 15.81
CA ILE A 19 8.76 10.59 15.02
C ILE A 19 7.52 11.16 15.72
N SER A 20 6.64 11.82 14.99
CA SER A 20 5.33 12.20 15.52
C SER A 20 4.40 10.99 15.47
N TRP A 21 4.37 10.24 16.59
CA TRP A 21 3.54 9.06 16.75
C TRP A 21 2.04 9.39 16.60
N ASP A 22 1.60 10.54 17.11
CA ASP A 22 0.21 11.00 16.96
C ASP A 22 -0.16 11.23 15.49
N LEU A 23 0.70 11.90 14.72
CA LEU A 23 0.46 12.12 13.29
C LEU A 23 0.51 10.80 12.51
N LEU A 24 1.40 9.88 12.88
CA LEU A 24 1.47 8.56 12.26
C LEU A 24 0.16 7.78 12.47
N TYR A 25 -0.34 7.74 13.70
CA TYR A 25 -1.59 7.05 14.02
C TYR A 25 -2.79 7.72 13.36
N LEU A 26 -2.87 9.05 13.40
CA LEU A 26 -3.93 9.81 12.75
C LEU A 26 -3.93 9.60 11.24
N ALA A 27 -2.77 9.72 10.58
CA ALA A 27 -2.65 9.52 9.14
C ALA A 27 -3.02 8.09 8.73
N SER A 28 -2.58 7.09 9.50
CA SER A 28 -2.92 5.68 9.27
C SER A 28 -4.43 5.45 9.39
N PHE A 29 -5.05 5.98 10.44
CA PHE A 29 -6.49 5.86 10.66
C PHE A 29 -7.31 6.52 9.54
N LEU A 30 -6.95 7.75 9.15
CA LEU A 30 -7.61 8.46 8.03
C LEU A 30 -7.43 7.73 6.70
N GLY A 31 -6.25 7.16 6.45
CA GLY A 31 -6.00 6.34 5.27
C GLY A 31 -6.91 5.11 5.20
N VAL A 32 -7.05 4.37 6.31
CA VAL A 32 -7.97 3.22 6.39
C VAL A 32 -9.42 3.65 6.18
N LEU A 33 -9.87 4.71 6.85
CA LEU A 33 -11.22 5.25 6.66
C LEU A 33 -11.49 5.63 5.20
N PHE A 34 -10.53 6.27 4.54
CA PHE A 34 -10.66 6.62 3.13
C PHE A 34 -10.83 5.37 2.25
N VAL A 35 -10.00 4.34 2.44
CA VAL A 35 -10.10 3.09 1.67
C VAL A 35 -11.45 2.40 1.88
N VAL A 36 -11.93 2.33 3.13
CA VAL A 36 -13.24 1.74 3.45
C VAL A 36 -14.37 2.54 2.80
N ALA A 37 -14.37 3.87 2.96
CA ALA A 37 -15.38 4.74 2.35
C ALA A 37 -15.37 4.64 0.82
N HIS A 38 -14.18 4.58 0.21
CA HIS A 38 -14.01 4.43 -1.23
C HIS A 38 -14.52 3.09 -1.74
N ALA A 39 -14.25 1.99 -1.01
CA ALA A 39 -14.77 0.68 -1.35
C ALA A 39 -16.31 0.64 -1.26
N VAL A 40 -16.89 1.17 -0.18
CA VAL A 40 -18.34 1.31 0.00
C VAL A 40 -18.95 2.15 -1.13
N TRP A 41 -18.31 3.23 -1.53
CA TRP A 41 -18.76 4.06 -2.66
C TRP A 41 -18.84 3.24 -3.95
N PHE A 42 -17.80 2.48 -4.28
CA PHE A 42 -17.79 1.66 -5.48
C PHE A 42 -18.81 0.52 -5.44
N THR A 43 -19.03 -0.10 -4.28
CA THR A 43 -19.98 -1.22 -4.18
C THR A 43 -21.44 -0.78 -4.25
N PHE A 44 -21.76 0.43 -3.77
CA PHE A 44 -23.16 0.84 -3.64
C PHE A 44 -23.58 1.97 -4.59
N PHE A 45 -22.66 2.82 -5.03
CA PHE A 45 -22.99 4.07 -5.73
C PHE A 45 -22.36 4.19 -7.12
N ALA A 46 -21.19 3.59 -7.35
CA ALA A 46 -20.59 3.61 -8.69
C ALA A 46 -21.39 2.71 -9.63
N LYS A 47 -22.13 3.31 -10.57
CA LYS A 47 -22.68 2.60 -11.73
C LYS A 47 -21.59 2.44 -12.76
N GLU A 48 -21.37 1.21 -13.21
CA GLU A 48 -20.47 0.91 -14.29
C GLU A 48 -21.16 1.30 -15.60
N GLU A 49 -20.82 2.47 -16.13
CA GLU A 49 -21.21 2.83 -17.50
C GLU A 49 -20.32 2.05 -18.46
N VAL A 50 -20.79 0.86 -18.83
CA VAL A 50 -20.19 0.10 -19.92
C VAL A 50 -20.65 0.74 -21.22
N ALA A 51 -19.77 1.55 -21.82
CA ALA A 51 -20.00 2.04 -23.17
C ALA A 51 -20.19 0.83 -24.11
N PRO A 52 -21.22 0.84 -24.97
CA PRO A 52 -21.42 -0.24 -25.93
C PRO A 52 -20.19 -0.34 -26.83
N VAL A 53 -19.55 -1.50 -26.83
CA VAL A 53 -18.41 -1.78 -27.69
C VAL A 53 -18.96 -2.28 -29.02
N ASP A 54 -18.61 -1.60 -30.11
CA ASP A 54 -19.03 -1.97 -31.46
C ASP A 54 -18.31 -3.27 -31.91
N ASP A 55 -19.07 -4.22 -32.43
CA ASP A 55 -18.56 -5.52 -32.91
C ASP A 55 -17.58 -5.36 -34.07
N ALA A 56 -17.71 -4.30 -34.87
CA ALA A 56 -16.74 -3.99 -35.93
C ALA A 56 -15.38 -3.56 -35.35
N THR A 57 -15.36 -2.94 -34.16
CA THR A 57 -14.13 -2.67 -33.41
C THR A 57 -13.50 -3.93 -32.81
N LEU A 58 -14.27 -4.96 -32.51
CA LEU A 58 -13.75 -6.22 -31.97
C LEU A 58 -13.20 -7.15 -33.06
N ALA A 59 -13.73 -7.05 -34.29
CA ALA A 59 -13.36 -7.93 -35.41
C ALA A 59 -11.88 -7.88 -35.82
N HIS A 60 -11.20 -6.76 -35.56
CA HIS A 60 -9.78 -6.56 -35.91
C HIS A 60 -8.82 -6.85 -34.76
N LEU A 61 -9.32 -7.16 -33.56
CA LEU A 61 -8.48 -7.44 -32.40
C LEU A 61 -8.03 -8.92 -32.38
N PRO A 62 -6.77 -9.20 -32.00
CA PRO A 62 -6.31 -10.57 -31.85
C PRO A 62 -7.05 -11.26 -30.70
N LYS A 63 -7.32 -12.57 -30.85
CA LYS A 63 -8.02 -13.41 -29.84
C LYS A 63 -7.39 -13.34 -28.44
N LYS A 64 -6.10 -13.00 -28.33
CA LYS A 64 -5.41 -12.75 -27.07
C LYS A 64 -4.54 -11.50 -27.20
N VAL A 65 -4.80 -10.53 -26.32
CA VAL A 65 -3.96 -9.34 -26.16
C VAL A 65 -3.07 -9.54 -24.93
N ALA A 66 -1.76 -9.42 -25.11
CA ALA A 66 -0.83 -9.41 -23.98
C ALA A 66 -1.00 -8.09 -23.21
N ARG A 67 -1.75 -8.12 -22.10
CA ARG A 67 -2.01 -6.92 -21.26
C ARG A 67 -0.75 -6.40 -20.57
N HIS A 68 0.13 -7.30 -20.16
CA HIS A 68 1.36 -6.98 -19.43
C HIS A 68 2.52 -7.80 -19.97
N SER A 69 3.61 -7.13 -20.33
CA SER A 69 4.86 -7.79 -20.69
C SER A 69 5.45 -8.52 -19.48
N PHE A 70 6.29 -9.53 -19.71
CA PHE A 70 7.00 -10.21 -18.63
C PHE A 70 7.77 -9.21 -17.75
N ALA A 71 8.46 -8.25 -18.36
CA ALA A 71 9.21 -7.21 -17.65
C ALA A 71 8.31 -6.38 -16.72
N SER A 72 7.12 -5.97 -17.17
CA SER A 72 6.18 -5.22 -16.32
C SER A 72 5.69 -6.03 -15.12
N ARG A 73 5.43 -7.33 -15.33
CA ARG A 73 5.02 -8.24 -14.24
C ARG A 73 6.17 -8.45 -13.25
N ALA A 74 7.38 -8.70 -13.75
CA ALA A 74 8.57 -8.88 -12.92
C ALA A 74 8.86 -7.63 -12.08
N PHE A 75 8.82 -6.45 -12.70
CA PHE A 75 8.99 -5.18 -11.99
C PHE A 75 7.96 -5.01 -10.87
N HIS A 76 6.68 -5.27 -11.16
CA HIS A 76 5.63 -5.17 -10.15
C HIS A 76 5.84 -6.16 -9.01
N TRP A 77 6.20 -7.41 -9.30
CA TRP A 77 6.46 -8.42 -8.27
C TRP A 77 7.68 -8.07 -7.40
N ILE A 78 8.75 -7.52 -8.00
CA ILE A 78 9.93 -7.07 -7.26
C ILE A 78 9.57 -5.88 -6.36
N MET A 79 8.80 -4.92 -6.87
CA MET A 79 8.30 -3.80 -6.07
C MET A 79 7.44 -4.30 -4.89
N ALA A 80 6.49 -5.21 -5.15
CA ALA A 80 5.63 -5.77 -4.11
C ALA A 80 6.44 -6.53 -3.03
N ALA A 81 7.38 -7.37 -3.44
CA ALA A 81 8.26 -8.09 -2.52
C ALA A 81 9.11 -7.11 -1.69
N THR A 82 9.69 -6.09 -2.32
CA THR A 82 10.47 -5.06 -1.63
C THR A 82 9.62 -4.31 -0.60
N MET A 83 8.41 -3.88 -0.98
CA MET A 83 7.50 -3.20 -0.06
C MET A 83 7.14 -4.08 1.14
N LEU A 84 6.85 -5.37 0.91
CA LEU A 84 6.59 -6.32 2.01
C LEU A 84 7.79 -6.45 2.93
N VAL A 85 9.00 -6.64 2.38
CA VAL A 85 10.23 -6.72 3.18
C VAL A 85 10.40 -5.47 4.03
N LEU A 86 10.23 -4.27 3.46
CA LEU A 86 10.34 -3.00 4.19
C LEU A 86 9.30 -2.86 5.30
N LEU A 87 8.06 -3.26 5.06
CA LEU A 87 7.02 -3.27 6.08
C LEU A 87 7.39 -4.23 7.21
N PHE A 88 7.78 -5.46 6.90
CA PHE A 88 8.18 -6.42 7.92
C PHE A 88 9.37 -5.91 8.73
N THR A 89 10.44 -5.45 8.09
CA THR A 89 11.64 -4.98 8.80
C THR A 89 11.41 -3.66 9.55
N GLY A 90 10.49 -2.81 9.09
CA GLY A 90 10.11 -1.58 9.78
C GLY A 90 9.20 -1.81 11.00
N PHE A 91 8.22 -2.72 10.90
CA PHE A 91 7.20 -2.91 11.93
C PHE A 91 7.53 -4.02 12.94
N LEU A 92 8.23 -5.09 12.56
CA LEU A 92 8.59 -6.18 13.49
C LEU A 92 9.37 -5.68 14.72
N PRO A 93 10.34 -4.76 14.61
CA PRO A 93 11.02 -4.21 15.78
C PRO A 93 10.11 -3.41 16.71
N VAL A 94 9.09 -2.74 16.16
CA VAL A 94 8.11 -1.95 16.95
C VAL A 94 7.29 -2.86 17.87
N ILE A 95 7.05 -4.11 17.48
CA ILE A 95 6.35 -5.11 18.31
C ILE A 95 7.30 -6.04 19.07
N GLY A 96 8.60 -5.72 19.13
CA GLY A 96 9.59 -6.42 19.95
C GLY A 96 10.30 -7.61 19.29
N VAL A 97 10.11 -7.84 17.98
CA VAL A 97 10.86 -8.87 17.24
C VAL A 97 12.22 -8.32 16.85
N GLN A 98 13.28 -8.91 17.39
CA GLN A 98 14.67 -8.53 17.12
C GLN A 98 15.25 -9.37 15.99
N PHE A 99 15.98 -8.72 15.09
CA PHE A 99 16.79 -9.39 14.08
C PHE A 99 18.22 -9.59 14.61
N PRO A 100 18.90 -10.69 14.26
CA PRO A 100 20.30 -10.91 14.63
C PRO A 100 21.26 -9.88 14.01
#